data_AF-A0A7X9ADY8-F1
#
_entry.id   AF-A0A7X9ADY8-F1
#
_cell.length_a   1.000
_cell.length_b   1.000
_cell.length_c   1.000
_cell.angle_alpha   90.00
_cell.angle_beta   90.00
_cell.angle_gamma   90.00
#
_symmetry.space_group_name_H-M   'P 1'
#
loop_
_entity.id
_entity.type
_entity.pdbx_description
1 polymer ?
#
loop_
_entity_poly.entity_id
_entity_poly.type
_entity_poly.pdbx_seq_one_letter_code
_entity_poly.pdbx_strand_id
1 'polypeptide(L)'
;MTLKMRLLLLFSLFALLLVGTWLYTTPAYTVRQVAITVSGGPEAIPEQARQLLSTQVGTQLLRLRTGEIASQLRTLATIEDVQIGRRFPNTLTAHLDLVESPVVIHASDEDVYYLIKEGKLVGLSKADAALYTKSAVTVEIPASYAQMMVRWGVDRLFGQVVELARDLDSESSLITRVKYDNNSSNSFG
;
A
#
# COMPACT_ATOMS: atom_id res chain seq x y z
N MET A 1 28.17 30.82 -39.88
CA MET A 1 28.47 29.53 -39.19
C MET A 1 29.18 28.62 -40.19
N THR A 2 30.46 28.32 -40.00
CA THR A 2 31.26 27.53 -40.97
C THR A 2 30.76 26.08 -41.02
N LEU A 3 30.88 25.43 -42.19
CA LEU A 3 30.42 24.05 -42.41
C LEU A 3 30.98 23.07 -41.35
N LYS A 4 32.23 23.28 -40.93
CA LYS A 4 32.91 22.53 -39.87
C LYS A 4 32.20 22.63 -38.51
N MET A 5 31.66 23.80 -38.17
CA MET A 5 30.96 24.03 -36.90
C MET A 5 29.58 23.36 -36.87
N ARG A 6 28.89 23.28 -38.02
CA ARG A 6 27.64 22.52 -38.15
C ARG A 6 27.87 21.01 -38.02
N LEU A 7 28.94 20.50 -38.62
CA LEU A 7 29.31 19.08 -38.54
C LEU A 7 29.70 18.66 -37.12
N LEU A 8 30.46 19.50 -36.40
CA LEU A 8 30.80 19.27 -34.99
C LEU A 8 29.57 19.24 -34.09
N LEU A 9 28.61 20.14 -34.30
CA LEU A 9 27.35 20.14 -33.53
C LEU A 9 26.49 18.91 -33.80
N LEU A 10 26.35 18.52 -35.07
CA LEU A 10 25.63 17.29 -35.44
C LEU A 10 26.29 16.05 -34.85
N PHE A 11 27.61 15.97 -34.90
CA PHE A 11 28.37 14.86 -34.32
C PHE A 11 28.21 14.82 -32.79
N SER A 12 28.29 15.97 -32.12
CA SER A 12 28.07 16.07 -30.67
C SER A 12 26.66 15.64 -30.28
N LEU A 13 25.62 16.07 -31.01
CA LEU A 13 24.24 15.66 -30.78
C LEU A 13 24.06 14.15 -31.00
N PHE A 14 24.67 13.60 -32.05
CA PHE A 14 24.61 12.17 -32.36
C PHE A 14 25.33 11.32 -31.32
N ALA A 15 26.51 11.77 -30.85
CA ALA A 15 27.25 11.13 -29.77
C ALA A 15 26.43 11.16 -28.46
N LEU A 16 25.75 12.27 -28.15
CA LEU A 16 24.88 12.39 -26.98
C LEU A 16 23.71 11.39 -27.05
N LEU A 17 23.09 11.24 -28.22
CA LEU A 17 22.02 10.26 -28.45
C LEU A 17 22.52 8.82 -28.28
N LEU A 18 23.69 8.49 -28.85
CA LEU A 18 24.30 7.16 -28.70
C LEU A 18 24.65 6.82 -27.24
N VAL A 19 25.19 7.79 -26.50
CA VAL A 19 25.49 7.61 -25.07
C VAL A 19 24.19 7.44 -24.28
N GLY A 20 23.14 8.21 -24.59
CA GLY A 20 21.83 8.07 -23.96
C GLY A 20 21.19 6.71 -24.20
N THR A 21 21.24 6.18 -25.42
CA THR A 21 20.70 4.84 -25.75
C THR A 21 21.53 3.73 -25.12
N TRP A 22 22.85 3.88 -25.06
CA TRP A 22 23.75 2.92 -24.41
C TRP A 22 23.52 2.85 -22.89
N LEU A 23 23.36 3.99 -22.23
CA LEU A 23 23.00 4.06 -20.80
C LEU A 23 21.66 3.36 -20.52
N TYR A 24 20.70 3.51 -21.45
CA TYR A 24 19.37 2.89 -21.33
C TYR A 24 19.38 1.36 -21.47
N THR A 25 20.39 0.76 -22.11
CA THR A 25 20.49 -0.70 -22.29
C THR A 25 21.52 -1.38 -21.38
N THR A 26 22.29 -0.60 -20.61
CA THR A 26 23.40 -1.14 -19.82
C THR A 26 22.90 -1.87 -18.55
N PRO A 27 23.34 -3.12 -18.29
CA PRO A 27 22.96 -3.88 -17.08
C PRO A 27 23.31 -3.24 -15.73
N ALA A 28 24.17 -2.22 -15.74
CA ALA A 28 24.50 -1.43 -14.56
C ALA A 28 23.30 -0.66 -13.99
N TYR A 29 22.29 -0.35 -14.82
CA TYR A 29 21.08 0.38 -14.44
C TYR A 29 19.90 -0.54 -14.13
N THR A 30 20.14 -1.83 -13.96
CA THR A 30 19.12 -2.78 -13.52
C THR A 30 18.90 -2.67 -12.01
N VAL A 31 17.65 -2.68 -11.55
CA VAL A 31 17.32 -2.69 -10.13
C VAL A 31 17.90 -3.94 -9.48
N ARG A 32 18.87 -3.73 -8.58
CA ARG A 32 19.47 -4.79 -7.76
C ARG A 32 18.97 -4.74 -6.33
N GLN A 33 18.59 -3.56 -5.87
CA GLN A 33 18.21 -3.31 -4.49
C GLN A 33 16.94 -2.46 -4.44
N VAL A 34 16.05 -2.81 -3.53
CA VAL A 34 14.90 -2.00 -3.15
C VAL A 34 15.11 -1.54 -1.72
N ALA A 35 15.30 -0.24 -1.53
CA ALA A 35 15.37 0.36 -0.21
C ALA A 35 13.96 0.78 0.21
N ILE A 36 13.39 0.09 1.20
CA ILE A 36 12.05 0.37 1.72
C ILE A 36 12.20 1.05 3.07
N THR A 37 11.53 2.19 3.21
CA THR A 37 11.37 2.91 4.47
C THR A 37 9.88 3.03 4.75
N VAL A 38 9.49 2.79 5.99
CA VAL A 38 8.09 2.88 6.44
C VAL A 38 7.97 4.01 7.46
N SER A 39 6.85 4.72 7.40
CA SER A 39 6.47 5.75 8.37
C SER A 39 4.99 5.59 8.72
N GLY A 40 4.60 5.94 9.94
CA GLY A 40 3.25 5.70 10.45
C GLY A 40 2.91 4.21 10.61
N GLY A 41 1.79 3.93 11.29
CA GLY A 41 1.23 2.58 11.43
C GLY A 41 2.20 1.56 12.07
N PRO A 42 2.09 0.27 11.73
CA PRO A 42 2.99 -0.76 12.24
C PRO A 42 4.43 -0.58 11.73
N GLU A 43 5.44 -0.76 12.59
CA GLU A 43 6.87 -0.66 12.19
C GLU A 43 7.31 -1.67 11.12
N ALA A 44 6.53 -2.72 10.89
CA ALA A 44 6.85 -3.77 9.94
C ALA A 44 6.29 -3.47 8.54
N ILE A 45 7.12 -3.72 7.52
CA ILE A 45 6.73 -3.58 6.10
C ILE A 45 5.62 -4.59 5.78
N PRO A 46 4.47 -4.14 5.24
CA PRO A 46 3.42 -5.03 4.77
C PRO A 46 3.93 -5.99 3.70
N GLU A 47 3.54 -7.25 3.80
CA GLU A 47 3.99 -8.33 2.93
C GLU A 47 3.49 -8.13 1.50
N GLN A 48 2.26 -7.65 1.32
CA GLN A 48 1.74 -7.27 0.00
C GLN A 48 2.61 -6.21 -0.69
N ALA A 49 3.04 -5.19 0.06
CA ALA A 49 3.91 -4.13 -0.47
C ALA A 49 5.30 -4.66 -0.82
N ARG A 50 5.85 -5.51 0.05
CA ARG A 50 7.14 -6.19 -0.18
C ARG A 50 7.10 -7.05 -1.43
N GLN A 51 6.06 -7.85 -1.62
CA GLN A 51 5.91 -8.72 -2.78
C GLN A 51 5.83 -7.89 -4.07
N LEU A 52 4.99 -6.85 -4.09
CA LEU A 52 4.86 -5.96 -5.25
C LEU A 52 6.21 -5.32 -5.61
N LEU A 53 6.93 -4.77 -4.64
CA LEU A 53 8.23 -4.15 -4.89
C LEU A 53 9.31 -5.16 -5.30
N SER A 54 9.25 -6.39 -4.78
CA SER A 54 10.20 -7.46 -5.14
C SER A 54 10.09 -7.87 -6.60
N THR A 55 8.90 -7.77 -7.21
CA THR A 55 8.73 -8.04 -8.66
C THR A 55 9.50 -7.06 -9.55
N GLN A 56 9.93 -5.92 -9.01
CA GLN A 56 10.66 -4.89 -9.77
C GLN A 56 12.17 -5.18 -9.83
N VAL A 57 12.68 -6.08 -9.00
CA VAL A 57 14.09 -6.50 -9.02
C VAL A 57 14.40 -7.17 -10.37
N GLY A 58 15.52 -6.79 -10.99
CA GLY A 58 15.88 -7.25 -12.33
C GLY A 58 15.32 -6.39 -13.47
N THR A 59 14.45 -5.42 -13.18
CA THR A 59 13.95 -4.48 -14.19
C THR A 59 14.90 -3.29 -14.37
N GLN A 60 14.94 -2.70 -15.57
CA GLN A 60 15.76 -1.52 -15.84
C GLN A 60 15.19 -0.28 -15.12
N LEU A 61 16.00 0.35 -14.26
CA LEU A 61 15.62 1.49 -13.42
C LEU A 61 15.08 2.68 -14.24
N LEU A 62 15.66 2.91 -15.42
CA LEU A 62 15.23 3.95 -16.37
C LEU A 62 13.91 3.64 -17.07
N ARG A 63 13.53 2.36 -17.19
CA ARG A 63 12.26 1.92 -17.79
C ARG A 63 11.10 1.86 -16.81
N LEU A 64 11.40 1.77 -15.52
CA LEU A 64 10.39 1.67 -14.49
C LEU A 64 9.45 2.87 -14.52
N ARG A 65 8.15 2.61 -14.54
CA ARG A 65 7.12 3.65 -14.43
C ARG A 65 6.78 3.83 -12.95
N THR A 66 7.55 4.66 -12.26
CA THR A 66 7.41 4.89 -10.81
C THR A 66 6.02 5.36 -10.42
N GLY A 67 5.33 6.12 -11.27
CA GLY A 67 3.94 6.53 -11.06
C GLY A 67 2.94 5.37 -11.08
N GLU A 68 3.15 4.37 -11.95
CA GLU A 68 2.28 3.17 -11.98
C GLU A 68 2.51 2.30 -10.73
N ILE A 69 3.77 2.11 -10.34
CA ILE A 69 4.13 1.36 -9.11
C ILE A 69 3.54 2.05 -7.88
N ALA A 70 3.68 3.37 -7.78
CA ALA A 70 3.06 4.16 -6.73
C ALA A 70 1.53 4.00 -6.72
N SER A 71 0.89 4.09 -7.89
CA SER A 71 -0.56 3.89 -8.00
C SER A 71 -1.00 2.50 -7.55
N GLN A 72 -0.27 1.45 -7.90
CA GLN A 72 -0.59 0.08 -7.47
C GLN A 72 -0.41 -0.08 -5.96
N LEU A 73 0.66 0.46 -5.38
CA LEU A 73 0.88 0.43 -3.93
C LEU A 73 -0.22 1.19 -3.18
N ARG A 74 -0.69 2.34 -3.68
CA ARG A 74 -1.82 3.07 -3.07
C ARG A 74 -3.14 2.30 -3.07
N THR A 75 -3.29 1.25 -3.88
CA THR A 75 -4.50 0.40 -3.80
C THR A 75 -4.50 -0.55 -2.61
N LEU A 76 -3.34 -0.77 -1.98
CA LEU A 76 -3.23 -1.62 -0.80
C LEU A 76 -3.93 -0.96 0.40
N ALA A 77 -4.57 -1.80 1.22
CA ALA A 77 -5.28 -1.37 2.42
C ALA A 77 -4.36 -0.70 3.44
N THR A 78 -3.10 -1.15 3.51
CA THR A 78 -2.12 -0.73 4.51
C THR A 78 -1.38 0.56 4.18
N ILE A 79 -1.50 1.09 2.96
CA ILE A 79 -0.71 2.22 2.47
C ILE A 79 -1.60 3.44 2.35
N GLU A 80 -1.28 4.51 3.08
CA GLU A 80 -1.94 5.81 2.95
C GLU A 80 -1.34 6.60 1.79
N ASP A 81 -0.02 6.80 1.81
CA ASP A 81 0.72 7.43 0.72
C ASP A 81 2.03 6.68 0.41
N VAL A 82 2.58 6.97 -0.76
CA VAL A 82 3.79 6.34 -1.25
C VAL A 82 4.60 7.29 -2.11
N GLN A 83 5.91 7.32 -1.84
CA GLN A 83 6.87 8.03 -2.64
C GLN A 83 7.88 7.06 -3.22
N ILE A 84 7.85 6.92 -4.56
CA ILE A 84 8.79 6.06 -5.29
C ILE A 84 9.84 6.93 -5.97
N GLY A 85 11.09 6.69 -5.60
CA GLY A 85 12.27 7.36 -6.14
C GLY A 85 13.22 6.40 -6.83
N ARG A 86 14.14 6.96 -7.61
CA ARG A 86 15.24 6.23 -8.23
C ARG A 86 16.54 6.73 -7.64
N ARG A 87 17.35 5.83 -7.08
CA ARG A 87 18.71 6.13 -6.64
C ARG A 87 19.68 5.43 -7.57
N PHE A 88 20.34 6.21 -8.40
CA PHE A 88 21.30 5.70 -9.36
C PHE A 88 22.53 5.10 -8.67
N PRO A 89 23.13 4.05 -9.26
CA PRO A 89 22.80 3.48 -10.57
C PRO A 89 21.68 2.42 -10.57
N ASN A 90 21.41 1.74 -9.44
CA ASN A 90 20.71 0.45 -9.45
C ASN A 90 19.73 0.23 -8.27
N THR A 91 19.32 1.30 -7.58
CA THR A 91 18.47 1.21 -6.40
C THR A 91 17.11 1.87 -6.64
N LEU A 92 16.04 1.13 -6.33
CA LEU A 92 14.69 1.68 -6.23
C LEU A 92 14.45 2.07 -4.77
N THR A 93 14.01 3.29 -4.51
CA THR A 93 13.69 3.76 -3.15
C THR A 93 12.18 3.87 -3.02
N ALA A 94 11.61 3.29 -1.96
CA ALA A 94 10.20 3.38 -1.63
C ALA A 94 10.03 3.89 -0.20
N HIS A 95 9.38 5.04 -0.06
CA HIS A 95 8.86 5.52 1.22
C HIS A 95 7.38 5.17 1.26
N LEU A 96 6.99 4.36 2.24
CA LEU A 96 5.61 3.91 2.43
C LEU A 96 5.07 4.57 3.71
N ASP A 97 4.03 5.38 3.56
CA ASP A 97 3.30 5.92 4.70
C ASP A 97 2.14 4.96 4.96
N LEU A 98 2.18 4.28 6.10
CA LEU A 98 1.21 3.26 6.46
C LEU A 98 0.01 3.87 7.17
N VAL A 99 -1.16 3.29 6.95
CA VAL A 99 -2.40 3.71 7.60
C VAL A 99 -2.29 3.46 9.10
N GLU A 100 -2.55 4.49 9.90
CA GLU A 100 -2.77 4.34 11.34
C GLU A 100 -4.25 4.01 11.58
N SER A 101 -4.56 2.73 11.72
CA SER A 101 -5.92 2.28 12.02
C SER A 101 -6.02 1.77 13.45
N PRO A 102 -6.82 2.40 14.33
CA PRO A 102 -7.08 1.91 15.69
C PRO A 102 -7.97 0.67 15.70
N VAL A 103 -8.54 0.31 14.55
CA VAL A 103 -9.49 -0.80 14.41
C VAL A 103 -9.11 -1.68 13.23
N VAL A 104 -9.19 -3.00 13.41
CA VAL A 104 -9.12 -4.02 12.36
C VAL A 104 -10.47 -4.70 12.25
N ILE A 105 -11.00 -4.87 11.05
CA ILE A 105 -12.28 -5.52 10.83
C ILE A 105 -12.04 -6.97 10.44
N HIS A 106 -12.69 -7.91 11.13
CA HIS A 106 -12.61 -9.34 10.84
C HIS A 106 -13.98 -9.86 10.42
N ALA A 107 -14.09 -10.35 9.19
CA ALA A 107 -15.25 -11.11 8.75
C ALA A 107 -15.12 -12.54 9.26
N SER A 108 -15.77 -12.84 10.39
CA SER A 108 -15.56 -14.08 11.15
C SER A 108 -15.84 -15.34 10.35
N ASP A 109 -16.82 -15.30 9.44
CA ASP A 109 -17.30 -16.47 8.71
C ASP A 109 -16.36 -16.90 7.57
N GLU A 110 -15.57 -15.96 7.03
CA GLU A 110 -14.69 -16.18 5.87
C GLU A 110 -13.19 -16.04 6.23
N ASP A 111 -12.87 -15.73 7.49
CA ASP A 111 -11.51 -15.42 7.99
C ASP A 111 -10.78 -14.35 7.15
N VAL A 112 -11.54 -13.32 6.72
CA VAL A 112 -11.01 -12.20 5.93
C VAL A 112 -10.89 -10.96 6.81
N TYR A 113 -9.78 -10.22 6.65
CA TYR A 113 -9.50 -9.00 7.40
C TYR A 113 -9.63 -7.79 6.48
N TYR A 114 -10.02 -6.66 7.05
CA TYR A 114 -10.18 -5.41 6.33
C TYR A 114 -9.69 -4.23 7.18
N LEU A 115 -9.24 -3.18 6.49
CA LEU A 115 -9.09 -1.84 7.05
C LEU A 115 -10.11 -0.90 6.42
N ILE A 116 -10.45 0.16 7.15
CA ILE A 116 -11.27 1.24 6.60
C ILE A 116 -10.34 2.22 5.90
N LYS A 117 -10.58 2.43 4.61
CA LYS A 117 -9.87 3.41 3.79
C LYS A 117 -10.89 4.18 2.98
N GLU A 118 -10.83 5.52 3.05
CA GLU A 118 -11.77 6.40 2.34
C GLU A 118 -13.25 6.03 2.58
N GLY A 119 -13.58 5.62 3.80
CA GLY A 119 -14.94 5.21 4.18
C GLY A 119 -15.41 3.87 3.59
N LYS A 120 -14.51 3.03 3.08
CA LYS A 120 -14.82 1.68 2.56
C LYS A 120 -13.93 0.63 3.21
N LEU A 121 -14.40 -0.61 3.24
CA LEU A 121 -13.55 -1.73 3.62
C LEU A 121 -12.65 -2.14 2.46
N VAL A 122 -11.35 -2.22 2.72
CA VAL A 122 -10.34 -2.71 1.78
C VAL A 122 -9.68 -3.94 2.37
N GLY A 123 -9.61 -5.00 1.56
CA GLY A 123 -9.13 -6.31 1.99
C GLY A 123 -7.66 -6.29 2.40
N LEU A 124 -7.36 -7.01 3.48
CA LEU A 124 -6.06 -7.11 4.10
C LEU A 124 -5.61 -8.58 4.10
N SER A 125 -4.35 -8.84 3.79
CA SER A 125 -3.81 -10.19 3.93
C SER A 125 -3.75 -10.60 5.40
N LYS A 126 -3.85 -11.89 5.70
CA LYS A 126 -3.74 -12.39 7.09
C LYS A 126 -2.39 -12.03 7.74
N ALA A 127 -1.31 -12.03 6.96
CA ALA A 127 0.02 -11.65 7.43
C ALA A 127 0.06 -10.16 7.82
N ASP A 128 -0.55 -9.31 7.00
CA ASP A 128 -0.61 -7.87 7.29
C ASP A 128 -1.58 -7.57 8.43
N ALA A 129 -2.71 -8.28 8.52
CA ALA A 129 -3.66 -8.17 9.62
C ALA A 129 -2.99 -8.41 10.98
N ALA A 130 -2.11 -9.42 11.05
CA ALA A 130 -1.35 -9.72 12.27
C ALA A 130 -0.42 -8.59 12.72
N LEU A 131 -0.07 -7.63 11.85
CA LEU A 131 0.70 -6.44 12.22
C LEU A 131 -0.17 -5.43 12.97
N TYR A 132 -1.43 -5.28 12.57
CA TYR A 132 -2.36 -4.31 13.13
C TYR A 132 -3.05 -4.85 14.39
N THR A 133 -3.42 -6.13 14.42
CA THR A 133 -4.11 -6.74 15.58
C THR A 133 -3.27 -6.74 16.87
N LYS A 134 -1.98 -6.37 16.80
CA LYS A 134 -1.10 -6.21 17.97
C LYS A 134 -1.37 -4.92 18.74
N SER A 135 -1.87 -3.89 18.05
CA SER A 135 -2.00 -2.53 18.57
C SER A 135 -3.36 -1.91 18.27
N ALA A 136 -4.30 -2.67 17.70
CA ALA A 136 -5.61 -2.20 17.30
C ALA A 136 -6.69 -3.18 17.75
N VAL A 137 -7.87 -2.63 18.10
CA VAL A 137 -9.03 -3.42 18.49
C VAL A 137 -9.60 -4.14 17.27
N THR A 138 -9.92 -5.43 17.41
CA THR A 138 -10.55 -6.20 16.33
C THR A 138 -12.08 -6.13 16.43
N VAL A 139 -12.75 -5.64 15.39
CA VAL A 139 -14.21 -5.66 15.27
C VAL A 139 -14.63 -6.82 14.38
N GLU A 140 -15.31 -7.81 14.96
CA GLU A 140 -15.84 -8.95 14.23
C GLU A 140 -17.22 -8.63 13.65
N ILE A 141 -17.43 -8.93 12.37
CA ILE A 141 -18.69 -8.75 11.65
C ILE A 141 -19.04 -9.97 10.80
N PRO A 142 -20.34 -10.17 10.45
CA PRO A 142 -20.74 -11.16 9.47
C PRO A 142 -20.16 -10.86 8.08
N ALA A 143 -19.81 -11.91 7.32
CA ALA A 143 -19.20 -11.74 5.98
C ALA A 143 -20.13 -10.99 5.00
N SER A 144 -21.44 -11.22 5.07
CA SER A 144 -22.43 -10.52 4.25
C SER A 144 -22.42 -9.00 4.50
N TYR A 145 -22.19 -8.59 5.74
CA TYR A 145 -22.10 -7.18 6.13
C TYR A 145 -20.77 -6.56 5.69
N ALA A 146 -19.67 -7.30 5.78
CA ALA A 146 -18.38 -6.89 5.21
C ALA A 146 -18.49 -6.63 3.70
N GLN A 147 -19.10 -7.54 2.94
CA GLN A 147 -19.29 -7.39 1.49
C GLN A 147 -20.13 -6.16 1.13
N MET A 148 -21.14 -5.85 1.95
CA MET A 148 -21.92 -4.63 1.79
C MET A 148 -21.02 -3.38 1.92
N MET A 149 -20.17 -3.31 2.94
CA MET A 149 -19.29 -2.17 3.17
C MET A 149 -18.12 -2.06 2.19
N VAL A 150 -17.66 -3.17 1.62
CA VAL A 150 -16.71 -3.16 0.48
C VAL A 150 -17.35 -2.48 -0.72
N ARG A 151 -18.63 -2.78 -1.01
CA ARG A 151 -19.33 -2.29 -2.21
C ARG A 151 -19.86 -0.87 -2.05
N TRP A 152 -20.49 -0.59 -0.93
CA TRP A 152 -21.28 0.64 -0.71
C TRP A 152 -20.64 1.61 0.28
N GLY A 153 -19.59 1.18 0.99
CA GLY A 153 -18.97 1.94 2.05
C GLY A 153 -19.54 1.65 3.43
N VAL A 154 -18.81 2.12 4.43
CA VAL A 154 -19.15 2.05 5.84
C VAL A 154 -20.39 2.91 6.11
N ASP A 155 -21.40 2.32 6.73
CA ASP A 155 -22.60 3.05 7.14
C ASP A 155 -22.40 3.80 8.47
N ARG A 156 -23.38 4.65 8.81
CA ARG A 156 -23.31 5.48 10.03
C ARG A 156 -23.28 4.65 11.32
N LEU A 157 -24.00 3.53 11.37
CA LEU A 157 -24.08 2.70 12.58
C LEU A 157 -22.73 2.01 12.82
N PHE A 158 -22.14 1.44 11.77
CA PHE A 158 -20.82 0.86 11.88
C PHE A 158 -19.75 1.92 12.17
N GLY A 159 -19.90 3.14 11.64
CA GLY A 159 -19.05 4.28 12.01
C GLY A 159 -19.02 4.53 13.52
N GLN A 160 -20.17 4.45 14.20
CA GLN A 160 -20.24 4.58 15.67
C GLN A 160 -19.54 3.43 16.40
N VAL A 161 -19.62 2.21 15.86
CA VAL A 161 -18.89 1.05 16.41
C VAL A 161 -17.38 1.24 16.30
N VAL A 162 -16.92 1.79 15.19
CA VAL A 162 -15.49 2.11 14.97
C VAL A 162 -15.03 3.22 15.91
N GLU A 163 -15.83 4.27 16.09
CA GLU A 163 -15.53 5.33 17.08
C GLU A 163 -15.45 4.77 18.49
N LEU A 164 -16.41 3.94 18.90
CA LEU A 164 -16.38 3.26 20.19
C LEU A 164 -15.13 2.39 20.33
N ALA A 165 -14.81 1.58 19.33
CA ALA A 165 -13.64 0.70 19.35
C ALA A 165 -12.33 1.50 19.42
N ARG A 166 -12.26 2.68 18.78
CA ARG A 166 -11.13 3.60 18.91
C ARG A 166 -11.01 4.15 20.33
N ASP A 167 -12.11 4.56 20.96
CA ASP A 167 -12.06 5.08 22.33
C ASP A 167 -11.66 3.97 23.33
N LEU A 168 -11.99 2.72 23.00
CA LEU A 168 -11.54 1.52 23.70
C LEU A 168 -10.08 1.14 23.43
N ASP A 169 -9.39 1.73 22.46
CA ASP A 169 -7.97 1.50 22.18
C ASP A 169 -7.05 2.33 23.11
N SER A 170 -7.63 3.07 24.06
CA SER A 170 -6.86 3.80 25.08
C SER A 170 -6.05 2.83 25.97
N GLU A 171 -4.82 3.24 26.33
CA GLU A 171 -3.74 2.44 26.97
C GLU A 171 -4.14 1.58 28.20
N SER A 172 -5.33 1.77 28.77
CA SER A 172 -5.86 1.04 29.93
C SER A 172 -6.88 -0.06 29.62
N SER A 173 -7.30 -0.22 28.36
CA SER A 173 -8.35 -1.15 27.99
C SER A 173 -7.81 -2.55 27.69
N LEU A 174 -8.32 -3.57 28.39
CA LEU A 174 -8.05 -4.98 28.09
C LEU A 174 -8.92 -5.51 26.92
N ILE A 175 -9.71 -4.65 26.29
CA ILE A 175 -10.66 -5.04 25.25
C ILE A 175 -9.93 -5.06 23.91
N THR A 176 -9.55 -6.25 23.47
CA THR A 176 -8.88 -6.47 22.19
C THR A 176 -9.84 -6.83 21.06
N ARG A 177 -11.11 -7.12 21.39
CA ARG A 177 -12.10 -7.61 20.44
C ARG A 177 -13.52 -7.19 20.78
N VAL A 178 -14.26 -6.74 19.76
CA VAL A 178 -15.68 -6.39 19.82
C VAL A 178 -16.41 -7.17 18.73
N LYS A 179 -17.45 -7.92 19.09
CA LYS A 179 -18.30 -8.59 18.10
C LYS A 179 -19.53 -7.73 17.82
N TYR A 180 -19.73 -7.35 16.56
CA TYR A 180 -20.93 -6.67 16.10
C TYR A 180 -21.84 -7.67 15.39
N ASP A 181 -23.00 -7.92 15.99
CA ASP A 181 -24.02 -8.80 15.45
C ASP A 181 -25.26 -7.95 15.13
N ASN A 182 -25.57 -7.78 13.85
CA ASN A 182 -26.82 -7.14 13.43
C ASN A 182 -27.94 -8.18 13.49
N ASN A 183 -28.36 -8.50 14.71
CA ASN A 183 -29.42 -9.44 14.96
C ASN A 183 -30.77 -8.73 14.78
N SER A 184 -31.14 -8.42 13.53
CA SER A 184 -32.53 -8.09 13.21
C SER A 184 -33.32 -9.40 13.30
N SER A 185 -33.76 -9.72 14.51
CA SER A 185 -34.58 -10.88 14.80
C SER A 185 -35.84 -10.86 13.93
N ASN A 186 -35.89 -11.68 12.88
CA ASN A 186 -37.14 -12.17 12.27
C ASN A 186 -37.81 -13.23 13.17
N SER A 187 -37.64 -13.13 14.49
CA SER A 187 -38.24 -13.99 15.50
C SER A 187 -39.43 -13.28 16.16
N PHE A 188 -40.40 -12.89 15.35
CA PHE A 188 -41.79 -12.73 15.77
C PHE A 188 -42.63 -13.49 14.76
N GLY A 189 -42.80 -14.79 15.02
CA GLY A 189 -43.66 -15.71 14.28
C GLY A 189 -44.01 -16.87 15.19
#